data_AF-A0A3G8Y3L8-F1
#
_entry.id   AF-A0A3G8Y3L8-F1
#
_cell.length_a   1.000
_cell.length_b   1.000
_cell.length_c   1.000
_cell.angle_alpha   90.00
_cell.angle_beta   90.00
_cell.angle_gamma   90.00
#
_symmetry.space_group_name_H-M   'P 1'
#
loop_
_entity.id
_entity.type
_entity.pdbx_description
1 polymer ?
#
loop_
_entity_poly.entity_id
_entity_poly.type
_entity_poly.pdbx_seq_one_letter_code
_entity_poly.pdbx_strand_id
1 'polypeptide(L)'
;MKKEGSTTSEVIFFRIQQDRKENWKKTCQERNISLTRLIIDSVENRIMDDERRKVLDFIEKQDNIFAKIETNVNQIAKVVNGQKFISESQLELFSAQLSEIAALKARQNTIFENIYTLLSK
;
A
#
# COMPACT_ATOMS: atom_id res chain seq x y z
N MET A 1 -28.08 4.64 26.21
CA MET A 1 -27.77 4.91 24.79
C MET A 1 -27.33 6.36 24.69
N LYS A 2 -26.03 6.62 24.55
CA LYS A 2 -25.50 7.98 24.35
C LYS A 2 -25.75 8.36 22.88
N LYS A 3 -26.44 9.47 22.64
CA LYS A 3 -26.60 10.06 21.31
C LYS A 3 -25.21 10.36 20.75
N GLU A 4 -24.86 9.76 19.62
CA GLU A 4 -23.76 10.22 18.79
C GLU A 4 -23.99 11.68 18.45
N GLY A 5 -22.98 12.52 18.70
CA GLY A 5 -23.04 13.94 18.39
C GLY A 5 -23.24 14.14 16.89
N SER A 6 -24.27 14.89 16.54
CA SER A 6 -24.47 15.45 15.21
C SER A 6 -23.22 16.24 14.81
N THR A 7 -22.39 15.72 13.91
CA THR A 7 -21.26 16.46 13.32
C THR A 7 -21.77 17.48 12.32
N THR A 8 -22.22 18.63 12.81
CA THR A 8 -22.55 19.78 11.96
C THR A 8 -21.28 20.26 11.27
N SER A 9 -21.29 20.28 9.94
CA SER A 9 -20.20 20.86 9.16
C SER A 9 -20.30 22.38 9.17
N GLU A 10 -19.18 23.06 9.41
CA GLU A 10 -19.09 24.52 9.37
C GLU A 10 -18.25 24.99 8.17
N VAL A 11 -18.48 26.24 7.73
CA VAL A 11 -17.76 26.83 6.59
C VAL A 11 -16.79 27.89 7.08
N ILE A 12 -15.54 27.80 6.64
CA ILE A 12 -14.48 28.79 6.92
C ILE A 12 -14.22 29.61 5.66
N PHE A 13 -14.30 30.93 5.77
CA PHE A 13 -13.90 31.87 4.72
C PHE A 13 -12.53 32.46 5.05
N PHE A 14 -11.58 32.36 4.13
CA PHE A 14 -10.27 33.00 4.24
C PHE A 14 -9.85 33.58 2.89
N ARG A 15 -8.99 34.59 2.93
CA ARG A 15 -8.46 35.27 1.73
C ARG A 15 -7.11 34.70 1.37
N ILE A 16 -6.91 34.47 0.07
CA ILE A 16 -5.62 34.08 -0.53
C ILE A 16 -5.45 34.82 -1.85
N GLN A 17 -4.21 34.89 -2.33
CA GLN A 17 -3.91 35.40 -3.66
C GLN A 17 -4.54 34.50 -4.74
N GLN A 18 -4.93 35.09 -5.86
CA GLN A 18 -5.66 34.40 -6.92
C GLN A 18 -4.82 33.31 -7.58
N ASP A 19 -3.56 33.61 -7.90
CA ASP A 19 -2.58 32.67 -8.43
C ASP A 19 -2.41 31.44 -7.55
N ARG A 20 -2.37 31.63 -6.22
CA ARG A 20 -2.30 30.53 -5.25
C ARG A 20 -3.54 29.64 -5.32
N LYS A 21 -4.72 30.24 -5.42
CA LYS A 21 -5.99 29.50 -5.55
C LYS A 21 -6.02 28.66 -6.83
N GLU A 22 -5.53 29.21 -7.94
CA GLU A 22 -5.43 28.51 -9.22
C GLU A 22 -4.45 27.33 -9.14
N ASN A 23 -3.28 27.53 -8.53
CA ASN A 23 -2.31 26.47 -8.32
C ASN A 23 -2.86 25.32 -7.44
N TRP A 24 -3.60 25.64 -6.38
CA TRP A 24 -4.25 24.63 -5.53
C TRP A 24 -5.29 23.83 -6.31
N LYS A 25 -6.12 24.49 -7.13
CA LYS A 25 -7.09 23.80 -7.99
C LYS A 25 -6.40 22.85 -8.98
N LYS A 26 -5.29 23.28 -9.58
CA LYS A 26 -4.49 22.44 -10.48
C LYS A 26 -3.96 21.20 -9.75
N THR A 27 -3.39 21.39 -8.56
CA THR A 27 -2.90 20.29 -7.72
C THR A 27 -4.04 19.31 -7.36
N CYS A 28 -5.21 19.82 -7.01
CA CYS A 28 -6.40 19.02 -6.74
C CYS A 28 -6.83 18.15 -7.94
N GLN A 29 -6.78 18.72 -9.15
CA GLN A 29 -7.10 17.99 -10.38
C GLN A 29 -6.08 16.88 -10.67
N GLU A 30 -4.79 17.20 -10.58
CA GLU A 30 -3.70 16.23 -10.82
C GLU A 30 -3.74 15.05 -9.83
N ARG A 31 -4.07 15.33 -8.57
CA ARG A 31 -4.12 14.31 -7.50
C ARG A 31 -5.49 13.68 -7.32
N ASN A 32 -6.51 14.16 -8.05
CA ASN A 32 -7.91 13.75 -7.91
C ASN A 32 -8.41 13.84 -6.44
N ILE A 33 -8.15 14.99 -5.80
CA ILE A 33 -8.59 15.32 -4.44
C ILE A 33 -9.40 16.61 -4.43
N SER A 34 -10.26 16.80 -3.42
CA SER A 34 -10.99 18.06 -3.27
C SER A 34 -10.14 19.13 -2.59
N LEU A 35 -10.48 20.41 -2.81
CA LEU A 35 -9.81 21.53 -2.15
C LEU A 35 -9.99 21.48 -0.62
N THR A 36 -11.17 21.07 -0.16
CA THR A 36 -11.47 20.85 1.26
C THR A 36 -10.52 19.80 1.85
N ARG A 37 -10.32 18.68 1.16
CA ARG A 37 -9.44 17.61 1.61
C ARG A 37 -7.99 18.07 1.65
N LEU A 38 -7.52 18.74 0.60
CA LEU A 38 -6.19 19.35 0.55
C LEU A 38 -5.95 20.28 1.75
N ILE A 39 -6.91 21.15 2.09
CA ILE A 39 -6.77 22.10 3.20
C ILE A 39 -6.79 21.38 4.55
N ILE A 40 -7.79 20.51 4.78
CA ILE A 40 -7.94 19.79 6.05
C ILE A 40 -6.70 18.93 6.31
N ASP A 41 -6.30 18.09 5.35
CA ASP A 41 -5.18 17.18 5.52
C ASP A 41 -3.86 17.96 5.70
N SER A 42 -3.69 19.08 5.00
CA SER A 42 -2.50 19.94 5.20
C SER A 42 -2.46 20.59 6.58
N VAL A 43 -3.61 21.08 7.08
CA VAL A 43 -3.70 21.75 8.39
C VAL A 43 -3.57 20.75 9.53
N GLU A 44 -4.13 19.54 9.37
CA GLU A 44 -4.08 18.47 10.36
C GLU A 44 -2.79 17.62 10.25
N ASN A 45 -1.88 17.97 9.34
CA ASN A 45 -0.65 17.23 9.04
C ASN A 45 -0.90 15.74 8.77
N ARG A 46 -1.98 15.44 8.04
CA ARG A 46 -2.38 14.09 7.64
C ARG A 46 -1.91 13.80 6.23
N ILE A 47 -1.66 12.52 5.98
CA ILE A 47 -1.37 12.00 4.64
C ILE A 47 -2.58 12.22 3.73
N MET A 48 -2.31 12.71 2.52
CA MET A 48 -3.33 13.00 1.53
C MET A 48 -3.99 11.70 1.06
N ASP A 49 -5.28 11.76 0.74
CA ASP A 49 -6.01 10.57 0.27
C ASP A 49 -5.40 9.95 -1.01
N ASP A 50 -4.79 10.75 -1.90
CA ASP A 50 -4.14 10.23 -3.10
C ASP A 50 -2.85 9.45 -2.78
N GLU A 51 -2.11 9.88 -1.76
CA GLU A 51 -0.92 9.21 -1.25
C GLU A 51 -1.31 7.90 -0.58
N ARG A 52 -2.37 7.91 0.26
CA ARG A 52 -2.92 6.69 0.86
C ARG A 52 -3.35 5.68 -0.20
N ARG A 53 -4.01 6.13 -1.28
CA ARG A 53 -4.42 5.25 -2.38
C ARG A 53 -3.21 4.60 -3.08
N LYS A 54 -2.18 5.37 -3.40
CA LYS A 54 -0.94 4.84 -4.00
C LYS A 54 -0.28 3.77 -3.14
N VAL A 55 -0.29 3.96 -1.82
CA VAL A 55 0.24 2.98 -0.86
C VAL A 55 -0.59 1.69 -0.87
N LEU A 56 -1.92 1.79 -0.86
CA LEU A 56 -2.80 0.62 -0.94
C LEU A 56 -2.63 -0.14 -2.26
N ASP A 57 -2.58 0.57 -3.39
CA ASP A 57 -2.34 -0.03 -4.70
C ASP A 57 -0.98 -0.75 -4.77
N PHE A 58 0.03 -0.19 -4.09
CA PHE A 58 1.33 -0.83 -3.98
C PHE A 58 1.25 -2.14 -3.18
N ILE A 59 0.60 -2.13 -2.01
CA ILE A 59 0.41 -3.32 -1.17
C ILE A 59 -0.33 -4.40 -1.96
N GLU A 60 -1.43 -4.06 -2.63
CA GLU A 60 -2.21 -5.00 -3.43
C GLU A 60 -1.39 -5.65 -4.55
N LYS A 61 -0.58 -4.86 -5.27
CA LYS A 61 0.33 -5.39 -6.31
C LYS A 61 1.35 -6.36 -5.72
N GLN A 62 1.87 -6.06 -4.53
CA GLN A 62 2.82 -6.93 -3.84
C GLN A 62 2.17 -8.25 -3.41
N ASP A 63 0.97 -8.22 -2.84
CA ASP A 63 0.23 -9.43 -2.45
C ASP A 63 -0.05 -10.33 -3.66
N ASN A 64 -0.45 -9.73 -4.78
CA ASN A 64 -0.67 -10.45 -6.04
C ASN A 64 0.60 -11.15 -6.56
N ILE A 65 1.78 -10.56 -6.38
CA ILE A 65 3.05 -11.18 -6.76
C ILE A 65 3.34 -12.39 -5.86
N PHE A 66 3.15 -12.26 -4.54
CA PHE A 66 3.40 -13.36 -3.62
C PHE A 66 2.42 -14.52 -3.80
N ALA A 67 1.15 -14.27 -4.13
CA ALA A 67 0.18 -15.32 -4.46
C ALA A 67 0.62 -16.15 -5.69
N LYS A 68 1.23 -15.51 -6.70
CA LYS A 68 1.80 -16.21 -7.86
C LYS A 68 3.01 -17.05 -7.47
N ILE A 69 3.89 -16.53 -6.62
CA ILE A 69 5.05 -17.27 -6.10
C ILE A 69 4.58 -18.51 -5.33
N GLU A 70 3.61 -18.36 -4.42
CA GLU A 70 3.02 -19.47 -3.67
C GLU A 70 2.39 -20.53 -4.60
N THR A 71 1.67 -20.08 -5.62
CA THR A 71 1.10 -21.00 -6.62
C THR A 71 2.18 -21.82 -7.33
N ASN A 72 3.29 -21.18 -7.73
CA ASN A 72 4.40 -21.88 -8.39
C ASN A 72 5.10 -22.88 -7.45
N VAL A 73 5.33 -22.50 -6.20
CA VAL A 73 5.88 -23.37 -5.15
C VAL A 73 4.98 -24.60 -4.95
N ASN A 74 3.67 -24.40 -4.85
CA ASN A 74 2.69 -25.48 -4.72
C ASN A 74 2.65 -26.40 -5.95
N GLN A 75 2.82 -25.86 -7.15
CA GLN A 75 2.90 -26.67 -8.38
C GLN A 75 4.15 -27.54 -8.38
N ILE A 76 5.32 -27.00 -8.02
CA ILE A 76 6.56 -27.77 -7.91
C ILE A 76 6.38 -28.90 -6.89
N ALA A 77 5.83 -28.61 -5.71
CA ALA A 77 5.58 -29.61 -4.69
C ALA A 77 4.66 -30.74 -5.19
N LYS A 78 3.61 -30.43 -5.96
CA LYS A 78 2.72 -31.43 -6.58
C LYS A 78 3.47 -32.30 -7.60
N VAL A 79 4.32 -31.72 -8.44
CA VAL A 79 5.12 -32.47 -9.43
C VAL A 79 6.06 -33.45 -8.73
N VAL A 80 6.78 -32.98 -7.71
CA VAL A 80 7.72 -33.81 -6.92
C VAL A 80 6.99 -34.96 -6.22
N ASN A 81 5.86 -34.67 -5.56
CA ASN A 81 5.06 -35.68 -4.89
C ASN A 81 4.45 -36.71 -5.86
N GLY A 82 4.10 -36.29 -7.09
CA GLY A 82 3.53 -37.16 -8.11
C GLY A 82 4.58 -38.04 -8.82
N GLN A 83 5.75 -37.48 -9.15
CA GLN A 83 6.83 -38.20 -9.83
C GLN A 83 7.64 -39.09 -8.87
N LYS A 84 7.53 -38.89 -7.55
CA LYS A 84 8.27 -39.59 -6.48
C LYS A 84 9.80 -39.57 -6.65
N PHE A 85 10.31 -38.69 -7.51
CA PHE A 85 11.73 -38.53 -7.80
C PHE A 85 12.00 -37.05 -8.10
N ILE A 86 12.97 -36.48 -7.39
CA ILE A 86 13.56 -35.18 -7.65
C ILE A 86 15.07 -35.37 -7.63
N SER A 87 15.80 -34.78 -8.57
CA SER A 87 17.27 -34.82 -8.50
C SER A 87 17.76 -33.95 -7.35
N GLU A 88 18.87 -34.33 -6.73
CA GLU A 88 19.50 -33.56 -5.66
C GLU A 88 19.78 -32.11 -6.10
N SER A 89 20.26 -31.92 -7.33
CA SER A 89 20.49 -30.60 -7.93
C SER A 89 19.22 -29.73 -8.06
N GLN A 90 18.06 -30.35 -8.34
CA GLN A 90 16.78 -29.63 -8.41
C GLN A 90 16.27 -29.27 -7.03
N LEU A 91 16.48 -30.15 -6.03
CA LEU A 91 16.11 -29.91 -4.64
C LEU A 91 16.95 -28.78 -4.02
N GLU A 92 18.25 -28.74 -4.31
CA GLU A 92 19.15 -27.66 -3.90
C GLU A 92 18.73 -26.32 -4.51
N LEU A 93 18.48 -26.28 -5.82
CA LEU A 93 18.02 -25.07 -6.50
C LEU A 93 16.70 -24.57 -5.91
N PHE A 94 15.74 -25.48 -5.67
CA PHE A 94 14.46 -25.13 -5.08
C PHE A 94 14.60 -24.60 -3.63
N SER A 95 15.45 -25.22 -2.82
CA SER A 95 15.73 -24.77 -1.46
C SER A 95 16.39 -23.40 -1.43
N ALA A 96 17.30 -23.11 -2.38
CA ALA A 96 17.91 -21.80 -2.54
C ALA A 96 16.87 -20.73 -2.89
N GLN A 97 15.98 -21.02 -3.86
CA GLN A 97 14.90 -20.12 -4.25
C GLN A 97 13.91 -19.86 -3.10
N LEU A 98 13.54 -20.89 -2.33
CA LEU A 98 12.68 -20.72 -1.15
C LEU A 98 13.34 -19.84 -0.08
N SER A 99 14.65 -20.01 0.13
CA SER A 99 15.40 -19.20 1.09
C SER A 99 15.45 -17.73 0.64
N GLU A 100 15.64 -17.47 -0.65
CA GLU A 100 15.59 -16.13 -1.21
C GLU A 100 14.19 -15.50 -1.08
N ILE A 101 13.13 -16.25 -1.38
CA ILE A 101 11.74 -15.80 -1.20
C ILE A 101 11.47 -15.43 0.27
N ALA A 102 11.93 -16.23 1.22
CA ALA A 102 11.78 -15.96 2.65
C ALA A 102 12.48 -14.65 3.05
N ALA A 103 13.70 -14.41 2.54
CA ALA A 103 14.44 -13.18 2.79
C ALA A 103 13.72 -11.95 2.18
N LEU A 104 13.20 -12.07 0.95
CA LEU A 104 12.43 -11.02 0.30
C LEU A 104 11.13 -10.70 1.05
N LYS A 105 10.42 -11.72 1.55
CA LYS A 105 9.22 -11.56 2.38
C LYS A 105 9.52 -10.82 3.67
N ALA A 106 10.62 -11.17 4.36
CA ALA A 106 11.03 -10.49 5.59
C ALA A 106 11.32 -9.00 5.34
N ARG A 107 12.06 -8.69 4.27
CA ARG A 107 12.35 -7.30 3.88
C ARG A 107 11.08 -6.53 3.52
N GLN A 108 10.13 -7.16 2.84
CA GLN A 108 8.84 -6.56 2.54
C GLN A 108 8.06 -6.23 3.81
N ASN A 109 7.99 -7.16 4.78
CA ASN A 109 7.28 -6.93 6.03
C ASN A 109 7.84 -5.70 6.78
N THR A 110 9.16 -5.55 6.83
CA THR A 110 9.80 -4.34 7.39
C THR A 110 9.38 -3.07 6.65
N ILE A 111 9.29 -3.11 5.31
CA ILE A 111 8.81 -1.95 4.54
C ILE A 111 7.36 -1.64 4.88
N PHE A 112 6.50 -2.66 5.02
CA PHE A 112 5.10 -2.46 5.40
C PHE A 112 4.98 -1.90 6.82
N GLU A 113 5.74 -2.38 7.80
CA GLU A 113 5.78 -1.82 9.16
C GLU A 113 6.19 -0.34 9.15
N ASN A 114 7.18 0.04 8.35
CA ASN A 114 7.59 1.43 8.17
C ASN A 114 6.47 2.28 7.54
N ILE A 115 5.80 1.75 6.52
CA ILE A 115 4.64 2.40 5.89
C ILE A 115 3.53 2.59 6.92
N TYR A 116 3.17 1.57 7.69
CA TYR A 116 2.14 1.69 8.75
C TYR A 116 2.54 2.71 9.82
N THR A 117 3.81 2.77 10.20
CA THR A 117 4.32 3.76 11.15
C THR A 117 4.23 5.19 10.60
N LEU A 118 4.46 5.36 9.30
CA LEU A 118 4.29 6.66 8.64
C LEU A 118 2.82 7.03 8.49
N LEU A 119 1.95 6.06 8.19
CA LEU A 119 0.50 6.27 8.03
C LEU A 119 -0.25 6.52 9.35
N SER A 120 0.29 6.04 10.47
CA SER A 120 -0.32 6.15 11.80
C SER A 120 0.07 7.41 12.58
N LYS A 121 1.02 8.20 12.05
CA LYS A 121 1.37 9.52 12.56
C LYS A 121 0.54 10.59 11.87
#